data_AF-A0A5E4HLU2-F1
#
_entry.id   AF-A0A5E4HLU2-F1
#
_cell.length_a   1.000
_cell.length_b   1.000
_cell.length_c   1.000
_cell.angle_alpha   90.00
_cell.angle_beta   90.00
_cell.angle_gamma   90.00
#
_symmetry.space_group_name_H-M   'P 1'
#
loop_
_entity.id
_entity.type
_entity.pdbx_description
1 polymer ?
#
loop_
_entity_poly.entity_id
_entity_poly.type
_entity_poly.pdbx_seq_one_letter_code
_entity_poly.pdbx_strand_id
1 'polypeptide(L)'
;MSSLTKTLIALKKKSEGGLIAFIIAGDPDESKSLIAASAVIEGGADVLELGLPFSDPVADGPTIQAAGQRALNAGMTPDRYFKFVSKVHEKHPKTPLVCLTYYNLVLKRGLEKFASDMKTAGIDGLICPDIPLE
;
A
#
# COMPACT_ATOMS: atom_id res chain seq x y z
N MET A 1 -16.55 -7.58 8.31
CA MET A 1 -16.48 -7.24 6.88
C MET A 1 -15.51 -6.07 6.73
N SER A 2 -14.43 -6.23 5.96
CA SER A 2 -13.37 -5.21 5.79
C SER A 2 -13.90 -3.94 5.13
N SER A 3 -13.13 -2.85 5.20
CA SER A 3 -13.53 -1.60 4.56
C SER A 3 -13.57 -1.78 3.03
N LEU A 4 -12.60 -2.53 2.49
CA LEU A 4 -12.51 -2.90 1.07
C LEU A 4 -13.77 -3.58 0.55
N THR A 5 -14.27 -4.61 1.25
CA THR A 5 -15.50 -5.30 0.82
C THR A 5 -16.69 -4.35 0.78
N LYS A 6 -16.81 -3.42 1.75
CA LYS A 6 -17.90 -2.43 1.76
C LYS A 6 -17.82 -1.48 0.57
N THR A 7 -16.63 -0.99 0.24
CA THR A 7 -16.39 -0.11 -0.91
C THR A 7 -16.77 -0.81 -2.23
N LEU A 8 -16.28 -2.04 -2.46
CA LEU A 8 -16.58 -2.78 -3.68
C LEU A 8 -18.09 -3.10 -3.83
N ILE A 9 -18.77 -3.42 -2.72
CA ILE A 9 -20.23 -3.61 -2.73
C ILE A 9 -20.95 -2.30 -3.06
N ALA A 10 -20.49 -1.17 -2.53
CA ALA A 10 -21.10 0.13 -2.80
C ALA A 10 -20.95 0.54 -4.28
N LEU A 11 -19.76 0.37 -4.87
CA LEU A 11 -19.50 0.60 -6.29
C LEU A 11 -20.40 -0.26 -7.17
N LYS A 12 -20.51 -1.56 -6.86
CA LYS A 12 -21.40 -2.48 -7.58
C LYS A 12 -22.86 -2.04 -7.54
N LYS A 13 -23.34 -1.56 -6.38
CA LYS A 13 -24.72 -1.05 -6.22
C LYS A 13 -24.98 0.21 -7.04
N LYS A 14 -23.96 1.02 -7.29
CA LYS A 14 -24.03 2.23 -8.12
C LYS A 14 -23.76 1.97 -9.61
N SER A 15 -23.39 0.75 -9.98
CA SER A 15 -22.92 0.42 -11.33
C SER A 15 -21.71 1.25 -11.77
N GLU A 16 -20.82 1.57 -10.83
CA GLU A 16 -19.58 2.32 -11.07
C GLU A 16 -18.37 1.36 -11.08
N GLY A 17 -17.35 1.69 -11.88
CA GLY A 17 -16.03 1.06 -11.77
C GLY A 17 -15.27 1.60 -10.55
N GLY A 18 -14.34 0.82 -10.01
CA GLY A 18 -13.47 1.26 -8.91
C GLY A 18 -12.15 1.83 -9.43
N LEU A 19 -11.74 2.97 -8.89
CA LEU A 19 -10.41 3.54 -9.11
C LEU A 19 -9.46 3.15 -7.98
N ILE A 20 -8.46 2.33 -8.29
CA ILE A 20 -7.39 1.96 -7.35
C ILE A 20 -6.15 2.78 -7.73
N ALA A 21 -5.72 3.67 -6.85
CA ALA A 21 -4.49 4.43 -7.03
C ALA A 21 -3.32 3.69 -6.38
N PHE A 22 -2.16 3.68 -7.03
CA PHE A 22 -0.94 3.07 -6.52
C PHE A 22 0.16 4.12 -6.33
N ILE A 23 0.83 4.08 -5.17
CA ILE A 23 2.07 4.83 -4.93
C ILE A 23 3.09 3.97 -4.19
N ILE A 24 4.38 4.31 -4.33
CA ILE A 24 5.43 3.78 -3.46
C ILE A 24 5.49 4.62 -2.18
N ALA A 25 5.38 3.96 -1.03
CA ALA A 25 5.49 4.62 0.27
C ALA A 25 6.90 5.19 0.44
N GLY A 26 6.98 6.48 0.74
CA GLY A 26 8.25 7.19 0.95
C GLY A 26 8.91 7.72 -0.32
N ASP A 27 8.27 7.61 -1.49
CA ASP A 27 8.76 8.25 -2.72
C ASP A 27 8.23 9.69 -2.86
N PRO A 28 9.08 10.71 -3.15
CA PRO A 28 10.55 10.69 -3.07
C PRO A 28 11.08 10.86 -1.64
N ASP A 29 10.21 11.23 -0.70
CA ASP A 29 10.46 11.22 0.74
C ASP A 29 9.12 11.01 1.48
N GLU A 30 9.18 10.72 2.78
CA GLU A 30 7.99 10.43 3.59
C GLU A 30 6.97 11.58 3.58
N SER A 31 7.43 12.84 3.65
CA SER A 31 6.53 14.00 3.72
C SER A 31 5.78 14.20 2.41
N LYS A 32 6.48 14.15 1.27
CA LYS A 32 5.85 14.29 -0.05
C LYS A 32 4.96 13.09 -0.38
N SER A 33 5.36 11.89 0.03
CA SER A 33 4.55 10.67 -0.17
C SER A 33 3.22 10.74 0.62
N LEU A 34 3.20 11.31 1.83
CA LEU A 34 1.95 11.54 2.60
C LEU A 34 1.01 12.54 1.92
N ILE A 35 1.59 13.60 1.32
CA ILE A 35 0.83 14.56 0.52
C ILE A 35 0.23 13.88 -0.71
N ALA A 36 1.04 13.10 -1.44
CA ALA A 36 0.59 12.35 -2.61
C ALA A 36 -0.53 11.36 -2.27
N ALA A 37 -0.37 10.59 -1.18
CA ALA A 37 -1.39 9.67 -0.67
C ALA A 37 -2.72 10.39 -0.40
N SER A 38 -2.66 11.56 0.26
CA SER A 38 -3.87 12.35 0.50
C SER A 38 -4.48 12.87 -0.80
N ALA A 39 -3.65 13.37 -1.72
CA ALA A 39 -4.12 13.95 -2.97
C ALA A 39 -4.84 12.93 -3.86
N VAL A 40 -4.35 11.69 -3.94
CA VAL A 40 -5.04 10.65 -4.75
C VAL A 40 -6.34 10.20 -4.10
N ILE A 41 -6.39 10.13 -2.77
CA ILE A 41 -7.62 9.81 -2.04
C ILE A 41 -8.66 10.92 -2.22
N GLU A 42 -8.27 12.17 -1.98
CA GLU A 42 -9.12 13.35 -2.13
C GLU A 42 -9.52 13.58 -3.60
N GLY A 43 -8.70 13.11 -4.54
CA GLY A 43 -8.97 13.10 -5.97
C GLY A 43 -9.96 12.02 -6.44
N GLY A 44 -10.45 11.17 -5.54
CA GLY A 44 -11.50 10.19 -5.83
C GLY A 44 -11.05 8.74 -5.98
N ALA A 45 -9.84 8.38 -5.53
CA ALA A 45 -9.47 6.97 -5.44
C ALA A 45 -10.36 6.22 -4.43
N ASP A 46 -10.98 5.13 -4.87
CA ASP A 46 -11.81 4.26 -4.03
C ASP A 46 -10.98 3.39 -3.09
N VAL A 47 -9.76 3.05 -3.51
CA VAL A 47 -8.78 2.26 -2.77
C VAL A 47 -7.40 2.85 -3.03
N LEU A 48 -6.57 2.90 -1.99
CA LEU A 48 -5.15 3.25 -2.13
C LEU A 48 -4.28 2.01 -1.91
N GLU A 49 -3.53 1.65 -2.93
CA GLU A 49 -2.49 0.63 -2.87
C GLU A 49 -1.14 1.29 -2.55
N LEU A 50 -0.46 0.77 -1.53
CA LEU A 50 0.77 1.29 -0.98
C LEU A 50 1.88 0.26 -1.14
N GLY A 51 2.79 0.52 -2.09
CA GLY A 51 3.97 -0.30 -2.31
C GLY A 51 4.99 -0.14 -1.19
N LEU A 52 5.37 -1.26 -0.57
CA LEU A 52 6.54 -1.34 0.32
C LEU A 52 7.80 -1.47 -0.55
N PRO A 53 8.70 -0.46 -0.57
CA PRO A 53 9.86 -0.51 -1.44
C PRO A 53 10.78 -1.70 -1.12
N PHE A 54 11.23 -2.38 -2.17
CA PHE A 54 12.07 -3.58 -2.09
C PHE A 54 13.34 -3.42 -2.95
N SER A 55 14.44 -4.07 -2.55
CA SER A 55 15.73 -3.99 -3.24
C SER A 55 15.76 -4.71 -4.58
N ASP A 56 14.96 -5.78 -4.72
CA ASP A 56 14.98 -6.66 -5.90
C ASP A 56 13.58 -6.81 -6.53
N PRO A 57 12.96 -5.71 -7.01
CA PRO A 57 11.57 -5.68 -7.47
C PRO A 57 11.39 -6.26 -8.88
N VAL A 58 11.47 -7.58 -9.01
CA VAL A 58 11.46 -8.29 -10.31
C VAL A 58 10.16 -8.18 -11.11
N ALA A 59 9.04 -7.88 -10.45
CA ALA A 59 7.73 -7.75 -11.11
C ALA A 59 7.40 -6.31 -11.56
N ASP A 60 8.21 -5.33 -11.13
CA ASP A 60 7.94 -3.91 -11.36
C ASP A 60 8.62 -3.38 -12.63
N GLY A 61 7.95 -2.47 -13.34
CA GLY A 61 8.52 -1.73 -14.47
C GLY A 61 9.47 -0.60 -14.02
N PRO A 62 10.25 -0.01 -14.94
CA PRO A 62 11.33 0.93 -14.62
C PRO A 62 10.89 2.17 -13.82
N THR A 63 9.67 2.66 -14.05
CA THR A 63 9.10 3.79 -13.29
C THR A 63 8.95 3.45 -11.80
N ILE A 64 8.43 2.26 -11.50
CA ILE A 64 8.17 1.82 -10.12
C ILE A 64 9.48 1.39 -9.46
N GLN A 65 10.39 0.75 -10.19
CA GLN A 65 11.75 0.47 -9.72
C GLN A 65 12.47 1.76 -9.28
N ALA A 66 12.40 2.82 -10.09
CA ALA A 66 13.00 4.12 -9.76
C ALA A 66 12.35 4.78 -8.53
N ALA A 67 11.04 4.67 -8.38
CA ALA A 67 10.31 5.14 -7.19
C ALA A 67 10.73 4.37 -5.93
N GLY A 68 10.81 3.04 -6.02
CA GLY A 68 11.33 2.17 -4.97
C GLY A 68 12.74 2.59 -4.52
N GLN A 69 13.65 2.80 -5.48
CA GLN A 69 15.01 3.22 -5.18
C GLN A 69 15.07 4.58 -4.48
N ARG A 70 14.26 5.57 -4.91
CA ARG A 70 14.18 6.87 -4.24
C ARG A 70 13.68 6.73 -2.80
N ALA A 71 12.65 5.93 -2.58
CA ALA A 71 12.12 5.67 -1.24
C ALA A 71 13.13 4.97 -0.32
N LEU A 72 13.87 3.97 -0.84
CA LEU A 72 14.96 3.32 -0.10
C LEU A 72 16.09 4.31 0.24
N ASN A 73 16.49 5.16 -0.72
CA ASN A 73 17.50 6.19 -0.50
C ASN A 73 17.04 7.25 0.52
N ALA A 74 15.75 7.54 0.60
CA ALA A 74 15.13 8.37 1.64
C ALA A 74 14.99 7.64 3.00
N GLY A 75 15.48 6.40 3.09
CA GLY A 75 15.56 5.60 4.30
C GLY A 75 14.26 4.88 4.66
N MET A 76 13.36 4.64 3.72
CA MET A 76 12.14 3.88 3.99
C MET A 76 12.50 2.44 4.39
N THR A 77 11.85 1.93 5.43
CA THR A 77 12.00 0.57 5.97
C THR A 77 10.62 -0.03 6.26
N PRO A 78 10.47 -1.35 6.44
CA PRO A 78 9.18 -1.93 6.82
C PRO A 78 8.54 -1.30 8.07
N ASP A 79 9.34 -0.96 9.09
CA ASP A 79 8.80 -0.29 10.29
C ASP A 79 8.34 1.14 10.01
N ARG A 80 9.06 1.87 9.16
CA ARG A 80 8.62 3.20 8.72
C ARG A 80 7.40 3.12 7.80
N TYR A 81 7.31 2.08 6.97
CA TYR A 81 6.16 1.81 6.12
C TYR A 81 4.90 1.63 6.95
N PHE A 82 4.89 0.76 7.96
CA PHE A 82 3.69 0.58 8.79
C PHE A 82 3.30 1.87 9.51
N LYS A 83 4.27 2.66 10.00
CA LYS A 83 3.99 3.99 10.59
C LYS A 83 3.43 4.97 9.55
N PHE A 84 3.96 4.96 8.33
CA PHE A 84 3.46 5.78 7.23
C PHE A 84 2.01 5.42 6.91
N VAL A 85 1.70 4.13 6.79
CA VAL A 85 0.35 3.64 6.50
C VAL A 85 -0.62 4.02 7.62
N SER A 86 -0.22 3.88 8.89
CA SER A 86 -1.03 4.33 10.04
C SER A 86 -1.38 5.81 9.93
N LYS A 87 -0.44 6.68 9.57
CA LYS A 87 -0.70 8.13 9.38
C LYS A 87 -1.69 8.38 8.24
N VAL A 88 -1.59 7.63 7.14
CA VAL A 88 -2.55 7.73 6.03
C VAL A 88 -3.93 7.27 6.48
N HIS A 89 -4.02 6.13 7.20
CA HIS A 89 -5.28 5.59 7.72
C HIS A 89 -5.95 6.52 8.73
N GLU A 90 -5.18 7.11 9.66
CA GLU A 90 -5.68 8.09 10.63
C GLU A 90 -6.32 9.31 9.94
N LYS A 91 -5.70 9.79 8.85
CA LYS A 91 -6.22 10.92 8.08
C LYS A 91 -7.42 10.54 7.21
N HIS A 92 -7.41 9.33 6.64
CA HIS A 92 -8.42 8.84 5.68
C HIS A 92 -9.03 7.49 6.11
N PRO A 93 -9.71 7.42 7.27
CA PRO A 93 -10.11 6.15 7.89
C PRO A 93 -11.18 5.37 7.11
N LYS A 94 -11.80 5.99 6.11
CA LYS A 94 -12.82 5.38 5.26
C LYS A 94 -12.26 4.77 3.98
N THR A 95 -11.05 5.15 3.58
CA THR A 95 -10.43 4.66 2.34
C THR A 95 -9.69 3.36 2.64
N PRO A 96 -10.04 2.24 1.99
CA PRO A 96 -9.32 0.99 2.13
C PRO A 96 -7.87 1.15 1.69
N LEU A 97 -6.96 0.61 2.49
CA LEU A 97 -5.53 0.58 2.18
C LEU A 97 -5.11 -0.86 1.88
N VAL A 98 -4.35 -1.05 0.80
CA VAL A 98 -3.82 -2.35 0.39
C VAL A 98 -2.30 -2.28 0.35
N CYS A 99 -1.63 -3.28 0.93
CA CYS A 99 -0.18 -3.42 0.83
C CYS A 99 0.18 -4.19 -0.44
N LEU A 100 1.06 -3.63 -1.27
CA LEU A 100 1.76 -4.37 -2.31
C LEU A 100 3.22 -4.56 -1.86
N THR A 101 3.68 -5.80 -1.79
CA THR A 101 5.06 -6.12 -1.40
C THR A 101 5.49 -7.47 -1.96
N TYR A 102 6.79 -7.72 -1.97
CA TYR A 102 7.37 -9.03 -2.30
C TYR A 102 7.37 -9.96 -1.08
N TYR A 103 7.20 -11.26 -1.32
CA TYR A 103 7.06 -12.28 -0.29
C TYR A 103 8.28 -12.38 0.63
N ASN A 104 9.49 -12.13 0.10
CA ASN A 104 10.70 -12.12 0.93
C ASN A 104 10.61 -11.14 2.12
N LEU A 105 9.98 -9.97 1.94
CA LEU A 105 9.80 -9.00 3.02
C LEU A 105 8.78 -9.48 4.06
N VAL A 106 7.73 -10.18 3.62
CA VAL A 106 6.74 -10.83 4.50
C VAL A 106 7.42 -11.92 5.32
N LEU A 107 8.16 -12.81 4.67
CA LEU A 107 8.85 -13.94 5.29
C LEU A 107 9.90 -13.48 6.29
N LYS A 108 10.73 -12.49 5.93
CA LYS A 108 11.78 -11.94 6.80
C LYS A 108 11.22 -11.30 8.07
N ARG A 109 10.02 -10.70 8.00
CA ARG A 109 9.33 -10.14 9.17
C ARG A 109 8.62 -11.20 10.01
N GLY A 110 8.27 -12.35 9.40
CA GLY A 110 7.44 -13.41 9.96
C GLY A 110 5.97 -13.18 9.61
N LEU A 111 5.28 -14.23 9.15
CA LEU A 111 3.92 -14.14 8.59
C LEU A 111 2.91 -13.57 9.59
N GLU A 112 2.87 -14.12 10.81
CA GLU A 112 1.95 -13.72 11.86
C GLU A 112 2.21 -12.26 12.28
N LYS A 113 3.49 -11.91 12.40
CA LYS A 113 3.90 -10.55 12.74
C LYS A 113 3.53 -9.56 11.64
N PHE A 114 3.79 -9.90 10.38
CA PHE A 114 3.45 -9.06 9.24
C PHE A 114 1.93 -8.84 9.15
N ALA A 115 1.13 -9.90 9.28
CA ALA A 115 -0.32 -9.81 9.31
C ALA A 115 -0.85 -8.98 10.49
N SER A 116 -0.25 -9.12 11.67
CA SER A 116 -0.58 -8.33 12.86
C SER A 116 -0.26 -6.84 12.66
N ASP A 117 0.91 -6.54 12.09
CA ASP A 117 1.36 -5.17 11.83
C ASP A 117 0.50 -4.51 10.74
N MET A 118 0.10 -5.26 9.69
CA MET A 118 -0.86 -4.80 8.69
C MET A 118 -2.19 -4.39 9.32
N LYS A 119 -2.78 -5.28 10.14
CA LYS A 119 -4.05 -5.02 10.80
C LYS A 119 -3.96 -3.81 11.72
N THR A 120 -2.86 -3.69 12.46
CA THR A 120 -2.61 -2.56 13.37
C THR A 120 -2.46 -1.25 12.59
N ALA A 121 -1.85 -1.28 11.41
CA ALA A 121 -1.67 -0.11 10.56
C ALA A 121 -2.94 0.34 9.82
N GLY A 122 -4.00 -0.48 9.81
CA GLY A 122 -5.24 -0.19 9.09
C GLY A 122 -5.25 -0.70 7.64
N ILE A 123 -4.44 -1.71 7.31
CA ILE A 123 -4.39 -2.32 5.97
C ILE A 123 -5.47 -3.42 5.86
N ASP A 124 -6.26 -3.38 4.79
CA ASP A 124 -7.37 -4.30 4.51
C ASP A 124 -6.97 -5.50 3.64
N GLY A 125 -5.84 -5.44 2.93
CA GLY A 125 -5.42 -6.49 1.99
C GLY A 125 -3.92 -6.49 1.67
N LEU A 126 -3.46 -7.61 1.11
CA LEU A 126 -2.09 -7.85 0.69
C LEU A 126 -2.08 -8.34 -0.76
N ILE A 127 -1.18 -7.78 -1.57
CA ILE A 127 -0.84 -8.25 -2.91
C ILE A 127 0.65 -8.62 -2.89
N CYS A 128 0.94 -9.89 -3.18
CA CYS A 128 2.29 -10.41 -3.34
C CYS A 128 2.47 -10.91 -4.79
N PRO A 129 3.14 -10.14 -5.67
CA PRO A 129 3.22 -10.47 -7.10
C PRO A 129 4.14 -11.66 -7.40
N ASP A 130 4.99 -12.06 -6.44
CA ASP A 130 5.98 -13.14 -6.57
C ASP A 130 5.52 -14.47 -5.96
N ILE A 131 4.26 -14.58 -5.52
CA ILE A 131 3.68 -15.84 -5.04
C ILE A 131 2.84 -16.48 -6.16
N PRO A 132 3.26 -17.64 -6.72
CA PRO A 132 2.42 -18.41 -7.64
C PRO A 132 1.16 -18.94 -6.95
N LEU A 133 0.11 -19.22 -7.72
CA LEU A 133 -1.14 -19.76 -7.17
C LEU A 133 -1.04 -21.27 -6.92
N GLU A 134 -0.15 -21.93 -7.66
CA GLU A 134 0.05 -23.38 -7.68
C GLU A 134 0.63 -23.97 -6.39
#